data_AF-A0A5C7W2G2-F1
#
_entry.id   AF-A0A5C7W2G2-F1
#
_cell.length_a   1.000
_cell.length_b   1.000
_cell.length_c   1.000
_cell.angle_alpha   90.00
_cell.angle_beta   90.00
_cell.angle_gamma   90.00
#
_symmetry.space_group_name_H-M   'P 1'
#
loop_
_entity.id
_entity.type
_entity.pdbx_description
1 polymer ?
#
loop_
_entity_poly.entity_id
_entity_poly.type
_entity_poly.pdbx_seq_one_letter_code
_entity_poly.pdbx_strand_id
1 'polypeptide(L)'
;MSTEQITNLMDNAEFDTWADIYAQARVAELISVTFSQFLQAPWEYLTTAGQETAVDCISNGFMPLLPKQAQASQKIQAAWASQDAELTPPKRNHLALVVSN
;
A
#
# COMPACT_ATOMS: atom_id res chain seq x y z
N MET A 1 -17.46 -16.38 -0.20
CA MET A 1 -16.33 -17.27 0.15
C MET A 1 -16.21 -17.30 1.66
N SER A 2 -16.18 -18.50 2.24
CA SER A 2 -16.14 -18.67 3.71
C SER A 2 -14.69 -18.52 4.20
N THR A 3 -14.49 -17.97 5.40
CA THR A 3 -13.17 -17.71 6.02
C THR A 3 -12.29 -18.95 6.12
N GLU A 4 -12.88 -20.14 6.22
CA GLU A 4 -12.18 -21.43 6.25
C GLU A 4 -11.55 -21.84 4.92
N GLN A 5 -11.98 -21.27 3.79
CA GLN A 5 -11.41 -21.58 2.48
C GLN A 5 -10.14 -20.78 2.19
N ILE A 6 -10.02 -19.57 2.77
CA ILE A 6 -8.85 -18.70 2.60
C ILE A 6 -7.63 -19.33 3.29
N THR A 7 -7.83 -19.93 4.47
CA THR A 7 -6.76 -20.61 5.23
C THR A 7 -6.31 -21.93 4.63
N ASN A 8 -7.08 -22.52 3.70
CA ASN A 8 -6.80 -23.84 3.14
C ASN A 8 -5.89 -23.80 1.89
N LEU A 9 -5.60 -22.61 1.35
CA LEU A 9 -4.69 -22.42 0.21
C LEU A 9 -3.33 -21.80 0.61
N MET A 10 -3.26 -21.20 1.80
CA MET A 10 -2.09 -20.51 2.32
C MET A 10 -1.37 -21.43 3.30
N ASP A 11 -0.05 -21.57 3.18
CA ASP A 11 0.74 -22.34 4.16
C ASP A 11 0.65 -21.67 5.54
N ASN A 12 0.70 -22.46 6.62
CA ASN A 12 0.65 -21.94 7.99
C ASN A 12 1.78 -20.95 8.25
N ALA A 13 2.96 -21.18 7.67
CA ALA A 13 4.09 -20.26 7.78
C ALA A 13 3.81 -18.89 7.12
N GLU A 14 3.12 -18.89 5.98
CA GLU A 14 2.72 -17.66 5.30
C GLU A 14 1.61 -16.93 6.08
N PHE A 15 0.66 -17.66 6.65
CA PHE A 15 -0.37 -17.10 7.53
C PHE A 15 0.23 -16.39 8.74
N ASP A 16 1.16 -17.05 9.44
CA ASP A 16 1.84 -16.50 10.60
C ASP A 16 2.65 -15.25 10.22
N THR A 17 3.35 -15.30 9.07
CA THR A 17 4.09 -14.15 8.54
C THR A 17 3.18 -12.95 8.31
N TRP A 18 2.02 -13.16 7.67
CA TRP A 18 1.07 -12.07 7.44
C TRP A 18 0.41 -11.57 8.72
N ALA A 19 0.18 -12.45 9.69
CA ALA A 19 -0.33 -12.06 11.00
C ALA A 19 0.66 -11.14 11.73
N ASP A 20 1.95 -11.49 11.70
CA ASP A 20 3.02 -10.68 12.28
C ASP A 20 3.14 -9.32 11.59
N ILE A 21 3.12 -9.30 10.25
CA ILE A 21 3.16 -8.05 9.47
C ILE A 21 1.95 -7.17 9.82
N TYR A 22 0.74 -7.74 9.82
CA TYR A 22 -0.50 -7.02 10.13
C TYR A 22 -0.47 -6.38 11.53
N ALA A 23 0.03 -7.13 12.52
CA ALA A 23 0.14 -6.67 13.90
C ALA A 23 1.23 -5.60 14.07
N GLN A 24 2.44 -5.84 13.53
CA GLN A 24 3.58 -4.94 13.68
C GLN A 24 3.39 -3.63 12.91
N ALA A 25 2.81 -3.69 11.71
CA ALA A 25 2.50 -2.51 10.90
C ALA A 25 1.25 -1.74 11.39
N ARG A 26 0.57 -2.21 12.44
CA ARG A 26 -0.62 -1.56 13.06
C ARG A 26 -1.74 -1.28 12.04
N VAL A 27 -1.95 -2.18 11.10
CA VAL A 27 -2.89 -1.99 9.98
C VAL A 27 -4.32 -1.71 10.47
N ALA A 28 -4.76 -2.41 11.52
CA ALA A 28 -6.08 -2.20 12.12
C ALA A 28 -6.28 -0.76 12.61
N GLU A 29 -5.26 -0.16 13.21
CA GLU A 29 -5.30 1.20 13.75
C GLU A 29 -5.28 2.25 12.63
N LEU A 30 -4.55 1.97 11.56
CA LEU A 30 -4.35 2.89 10.45
C LEU A 30 -5.59 3.02 9.54
N ILE A 31 -6.22 1.89 9.20
CA ILE A 31 -7.28 1.86 8.18
C ILE A 31 -8.55 1.09 8.59
N SER A 32 -8.67 0.66 9.85
CA SER A 32 -9.87 -0.02 10.39
C SER A 32 -10.29 -1.28 9.62
N VAL A 33 -9.32 -2.05 9.13
CA VAL A 33 -9.52 -3.30 8.38
C VAL A 33 -9.24 -4.50 9.28
N THR A 34 -10.08 -5.53 9.23
CA THR A 34 -9.86 -6.79 9.98
C THR A 34 -8.77 -7.66 9.33
N PHE A 35 -8.13 -8.54 10.10
CA PHE A 35 -7.11 -9.44 9.54
C PHE A 35 -7.64 -10.32 8.40
N SER A 36 -8.87 -10.83 8.51
CA SER A 36 -9.49 -11.62 7.44
C SER A 36 -9.71 -10.84 6.14
N GLN A 37 -9.98 -9.54 6.23
CA GLN A 37 -10.08 -8.67 5.05
C GLN A 37 -8.69 -8.38 4.49
N PHE A 38 -7.72 -8.09 5.37
CA PHE A 38 -6.33 -7.87 5.00
C PHE A 38 -5.77 -9.01 4.14
N LEU A 39 -6.02 -10.27 4.54
CA LEU A 39 -5.57 -11.46 3.81
C LEU A 39 -6.11 -11.58 2.37
N GLN A 40 -7.13 -10.82 1.98
CA GLN A 40 -7.64 -10.83 0.61
C GLN A 40 -6.69 -10.10 -0.35
N ALA A 41 -6.00 -9.06 0.13
CA ALA A 41 -5.05 -8.27 -0.66
C ALA A 41 -4.00 -7.58 0.25
N PRO A 42 -3.08 -8.34 0.88
CA PRO A 42 -2.17 -7.83 1.91
C PRO A 42 -1.37 -6.60 1.46
N TRP A 43 -0.80 -6.66 0.26
CA TRP A 43 0.01 -5.59 -0.31
C TRP A 43 -0.79 -4.30 -0.54
N GLU A 44 -2.01 -4.39 -1.08
CA GLU A 44 -2.87 -3.23 -1.33
C GLU A 44 -3.24 -2.52 -0.02
N TYR A 45 -3.54 -3.30 1.01
CA TYR A 45 -3.83 -2.75 2.34
C TYR A 45 -2.62 -2.12 3.01
N LEU A 46 -1.40 -2.67 2.82
CA LEU A 46 -0.18 -2.04 3.28
C LEU A 46 0.07 -0.69 2.59
N THR A 47 -0.09 -0.61 1.28
CA THR A 47 -0.03 0.65 0.52
C THR A 47 -1.05 1.67 1.04
N THR A 48 -2.30 1.25 1.19
CA THR A 48 -3.38 2.12 1.70
C THR A 48 -3.06 2.63 3.10
N ALA A 49 -2.46 1.79 3.96
CA ALA A 49 -2.03 2.16 5.30
C ALA A 49 -0.72 2.98 5.34
N GLY A 50 -0.01 3.16 4.22
CA GLY A 50 1.29 3.84 4.17
C GLY A 50 2.44 3.01 4.75
N GLN A 51 2.31 1.69 4.68
CA GLN A 51 3.21 0.67 5.25
C GLN A 51 3.81 -0.23 4.16
N GLU A 52 4.03 0.31 2.96
CA GLU A 52 4.55 -0.41 1.79
C GLU A 52 5.85 -1.15 2.07
N THR A 53 6.70 -0.57 2.92
CA THR A 53 8.00 -1.13 3.29
C THR A 53 7.96 -2.09 4.48
N ALA A 54 6.78 -2.36 5.07
CA ALA A 54 6.68 -3.14 6.30
C ALA A 54 7.25 -4.56 6.15
N VAL A 55 7.03 -5.19 5.00
CA VAL A 55 7.55 -6.53 4.69
C VAL A 55 9.07 -6.54 4.68
N ASP A 56 9.68 -5.58 3.99
CA ASP A 56 11.13 -5.44 3.91
C ASP A 56 11.73 -5.08 5.26
N CYS A 57 11.10 -4.16 6.01
CA CYS A 57 11.54 -3.78 7.34
C CYS A 57 11.62 -5.01 8.25
N ILE A 58 10.52 -5.77 8.36
CA ILE A 58 10.44 -6.94 9.24
C ILE A 58 11.42 -8.02 8.81
N SER A 59 11.53 -8.30 7.51
CA SER A 59 12.47 -9.29 6.96
C SER A 59 13.93 -8.97 7.28
N ASN A 60 14.27 -7.69 7.42
CA ASN A 60 15.60 -7.22 7.79
C ASN A 60 15.78 -6.97 9.30
N GLY A 61 14.79 -7.31 10.13
CA GLY A 61 14.84 -7.12 11.58
C GLY A 61 14.60 -5.67 12.04
N PHE A 62 14.05 -4.83 11.18
CA PHE A 62 13.64 -3.46 11.51
C PHE A 62 12.15 -3.38 11.85
N MET A 63 11.78 -2.32 12.56
CA MET A 63 10.39 -2.04 12.90
C MET A 63 9.70 -1.25 11.78
N PRO A 64 8.47 -1.63 11.37
CA PRO A 64 7.63 -0.79 10.51
C PRO A 64 7.38 0.60 11.10
N LEU A 65 6.86 1.52 10.28
CA LEU A 65 6.57 2.87 10.72
C LEU A 65 5.49 2.86 11.81
N LEU A 66 5.62 3.75 12.79
CA LEU A 66 4.53 4.02 13.72
C LEU A 66 3.39 4.75 13.01
N PRO A 67 2.13 4.69 13.50
CA PRO A 67 1.00 5.29 12.81
C PRO A 67 1.17 6.77 12.45
N LYS A 68 1.73 7.57 13.36
CA LYS A 68 2.03 8.99 13.10
C LYS A 68 3.14 9.18 12.04
N GLN A 69 4.10 8.27 11.96
CA GLN A 69 5.17 8.30 10.97
C GLN A 69 4.64 7.89 9.59
N ALA A 70 3.79 6.86 9.52
CA ALA A 70 3.13 6.45 8.28
C ALA A 70 2.29 7.60 7.69
N GLN A 71 1.47 8.26 8.52
CA GLN A 71 0.70 9.45 8.11
C GLN A 71 1.59 10.60 7.64
N ALA A 72 2.71 10.86 8.32
CA ALA A 72 3.65 11.89 7.90
C ALA A 72 4.32 11.55 6.56
N SER A 73 4.74 10.29 6.39
CA SER A 73 5.31 9.77 5.15
C SER A 73 4.35 9.96 3.97
N GLN A 74 3.10 9.55 4.12
CA GLN A 74 2.07 9.72 3.08
C GLN A 74 1.86 11.20 2.70
N LYS A 75 1.85 12.12 3.67
CA LYS A 75 1.74 13.56 3.39
C LYS A 75 2.92 14.08 2.58
N ILE A 76 4.13 13.66 2.92
CA ILE A 76 5.35 14.06 2.21
C ILE A 76 5.32 13.52 0.77
N GLN A 77 4.99 12.24 0.60
CA GLN A 77 4.87 11.60 -0.71
C GLN A 77 3.81 12.28 -1.58
N ALA A 78 2.63 12.60 -1.02
CA ALA A 78 1.58 13.32 -1.73
C ALA A 78 2.00 14.73 -2.15
N ALA A 79 2.75 15.43 -1.30
CA ALA A 79 3.29 16.75 -1.62
C ALA A 79 4.30 16.68 -2.78
N TRP A 80 5.21 15.70 -2.76
CA TRP A 80 6.16 15.47 -3.86
C TRP A 80 5.48 15.09 -5.17
N ALA A 81 4.50 14.18 -5.12
CA ALA A 81 3.74 13.78 -6.31
C ALA A 81 2.98 14.98 -6.94
N SER A 82 2.46 15.88 -6.11
CA SER A 82 1.79 17.10 -6.59
C SER A 82 2.77 18.05 -7.26
N GLN A 83 3.96 18.22 -6.68
CA GLN A 83 5.02 19.05 -7.24
C GLN A 83 5.53 18.51 -8.58
N ASP A 84 5.74 17.20 -8.69
CA ASP A 84 6.17 16.56 -9.94
C ASP A 84 5.11 16.67 -11.05
N ALA A 85 3.83 16.61 -10.69
CA ALA A 85 2.71 16.81 -11.61
C ALA A 85 2.63 18.25 -12.15
N GLU A 86 2.96 19.25 -11.34
CA GLU A 86 3.04 20.65 -11.78
C GLU A 86 4.22 20.91 -12.72
N LEU A 87 5.34 20.19 -12.54
CA LEU A 87 6.54 20.29 -13.37
C LEU A 87 6.40 19.55 -14.71
N THR A 88 5.45 18.62 -14.85
CA THR A 88 5.20 17.94 -16.12
C THR A 88 4.30 18.81 -17.02
N PRO A 89 4.80 19.35 -18.15
CA PRO A 89 3.96 20.11 -19.05
C PRO A 89 2.82 19.21 -19.57
N PRO A 90 1.59 19.74 -19.73
CA PRO A 90 0.49 18.96 -20.27
C PRO A 90 0.92 18.37 -21.62
N LYS A 91 0.65 17.07 -21.83
CA LYS A 91 0.83 16.39 -23.12
C LYS A 91 0.09 17.20 -24.19
N ARG A 92 0.79 18.10 -24.88
CA ARG A 92 0.28 18.72 -26.09
C ARG A 92 0.19 17.60 -27.12
N ASN A 93 -1.04 17.18 -27.44
CA ASN A 93 -1.33 16.33 -28.58
C ASN A 93 -0.93 17.11 -29.85
N HIS A 94 0.35 17.06 -30.21
CA HIS A 94 0.96 17.76 -31.34
C HIS A 94 0.59 17.12 -32.69
N LEU A 95 -0.46 16.31 -32.74
CA LEU A 95 -0.95 15.61 -33.93
C LEU A 95 -2.42 15.93 -34.24
N ALA A 96 -2.89 17.14 -33.92
CA ALA A 96 -4.04 17.70 -34.62
C ALA A 96 -3.57 18.27 -35.98
N LEU A 97 -3.16 17.36 -36.88
CA LEU A 97 -2.95 17.69 -38.28
C LEU A 97 -4.31 18.06 -38.88
N VAL A 98 -4.44 19.35 -39.19
CA VAL A 98 -5.55 20.03 -39.85
C VAL A 98 -6.18 19.15 -40.93
N VAL A 99 -7.44 18.76 -40.71
CA VAL A 99 -8.40 18.56 -41.80
C VAL A 99 -8.93 19.94 -42.16
N SER A 100 -8.78 20.37 -43.42
CA SER A 100 -9.77 21.16 -44.16
C SER A 100 -9.28 21.47 -45.59
N ASN A 101 -10.07 20.98 -46.55
CA ASN A 101 -10.30 21.34 -47.96
C ASN A 101 -9.12 21.62 -48.90
#